data_AF-A0A968G2L3-F1
#
_entry.id   AF-A0A968G2L3-F1
#
_cell.length_a   1.000
_cell.length_b   1.000
_cell.length_c   1.000
_cell.angle_alpha   90.00
_cell.angle_beta   90.00
_cell.angle_gamma   90.00
#
_symmetry.space_group_name_H-M   'P 1'
#
loop_
_entity.id
_entity.type
_entity.pdbx_description
1 polymer ?
#
loop_
_entity_poly.entity_id
_entity_poly.type
_entity_poly.pdbx_seq_one_letter_code
_entity_poly.pdbx_strand_id
1 'polypeptide(L)'
;AFEMFTGKLPFQGRTPQEMMIARLRGRPTPLRQLRPDFPEKVEAVLMQALNADPAKRYPNTLEFGRALVEAWGGDDEERLRGYLK
;
A
#
# COMPACT_ATOMS: atom_id res chain seq x y z
N ALA A 1 -0.05 -6.84 0.64
CA ALA A 1 -0.37 -5.73 1.57
C ALA A 1 -1.50 -4.84 1.04
N PHE A 2 -1.31 -4.05 -0.03
CA PHE A 2 -2.33 -3.10 -0.52
C PHE A 2 -3.73 -3.72 -0.71
N GLU A 3 -3.81 -4.83 -1.45
CA GLU A 3 -5.09 -5.53 -1.69
C GLU A 3 -5.70 -6.09 -0.41
N MET A 4 -4.88 -6.53 0.55
CA MET A 4 -5.37 -7.01 1.84
C MET A 4 -6.07 -5.90 2.65
N PHE A 5 -5.63 -4.65 2.49
CA PHE A 5 -6.22 -3.51 3.21
C PHE A 5 -7.44 -2.91 2.50
N THR A 6 -7.50 -3.01 1.17
CA THR A 6 -8.50 -2.32 0.35
C THR A 6 -9.49 -3.25 -0.35
N GLY A 7 -9.20 -4.56 -0.40
CA GLY A 7 -9.92 -5.53 -1.23
C GLY A 7 -9.76 -5.31 -2.74
N LYS A 8 -8.86 -4.40 -3.17
CA LYS A 8 -8.67 -4.00 -4.56
C LYS A 8 -7.19 -3.95 -4.93
N LEU A 9 -6.89 -4.16 -6.20
CA LEU A 9 -5.54 -4.00 -6.71
C LEU A 9 -5.16 -2.50 -6.78
N PRO A 10 -3.85 -2.18 -6.58
CA PRO A 10 -3.36 -0.81 -6.67
C PRO A 10 -3.39 -0.26 -8.09
N PHE A 11 -3.30 -1.11 -9.12
CA PHE A 11 -3.40 -0.69 -10.52
C PHE A 11 -4.73 -1.16 -11.09
N GLN A 12 -5.52 -0.22 -11.62
CA GLN A 12 -6.85 -0.49 -12.16
C GLN A 12 -6.93 -0.02 -13.62
N GLY A 13 -7.79 -0.66 -14.39
CA GLY A 13 -8.06 -0.35 -15.80
C GLY A 13 -9.32 -1.08 -16.24
N ARG A 14 -10.01 -0.57 -17.26
CA ARG A 14 -11.20 -1.20 -17.85
C ARG A 14 -10.82 -2.38 -18.75
N THR A 15 -9.56 -2.45 -19.15
CA THR A 15 -8.98 -3.53 -19.97
C THR A 15 -7.63 -4.00 -19.40
N PRO A 16 -7.17 -5.22 -19.73
CA PRO A 16 -5.84 -5.69 -19.37
C PRO A 16 -4.71 -4.76 -19.84
N GLN A 17 -4.86 -4.16 -21.03
CA GLN A 17 -3.91 -3.22 -21.59
C GLN A 17 -3.82 -1.93 -20.76
N GLU A 18 -4.96 -1.38 -20.33
CA GLU A 18 -4.99 -0.22 -19.45
C GLU A 18 -4.32 -0.50 -18.10
N MET A 19 -4.58 -1.67 -17.52
CA MET A 19 -3.95 -2.10 -16.26
C MET A 19 -2.43 -2.25 -16.41
N MET A 20 -1.96 -2.84 -17.52
CA MET A 20 -0.54 -2.96 -17.83
C MET A 20 0.13 -1.58 -17.96
N ILE A 21 -0.51 -0.66 -18.68
CA ILE A 21 -0.03 0.72 -18.82
C ILE A 21 0.04 1.43 -17.46
N ALA A 22 -0.96 1.28 -16.61
CA ALA A 22 -0.96 1.86 -15.26
C ALA A 22 0.21 1.36 -14.41
N ARG A 23 0.51 0.06 -14.50
CA ARG A 23 1.64 -0.57 -13.81
C ARG A 23 2.99 -0.07 -14.34
N LEU A 24 3.16 -0.02 -15.67
CA LEU A 24 4.38 0.48 -16.29
C LEU A 24 4.64 1.95 -15.99
N ARG A 25 3.58 2.77 -15.91
CA ARG A 25 3.68 4.20 -15.59
C ARG A 25 3.83 4.47 -14.09
N GLY A 26 3.75 3.46 -13.22
CA GLY A 26 3.85 3.63 -11.77
C GLY A 26 2.75 4.51 -11.19
N ARG A 27 1.50 4.34 -11.65
CA ARG A 27 0.36 5.11 -11.17
C ARG A 27 -0.58 4.23 -10.34
N PRO A 28 -0.19 3.83 -9.11
CA PRO A 28 -1.11 3.15 -8.22
C PRO A 28 -2.22 4.12 -7.77
N THR A 29 -3.41 3.60 -7.54
CA THR A 29 -4.46 4.28 -6.80
C THR A 29 -4.00 4.50 -5.36
N PRO A 30 -4.07 5.73 -4.82
CA PRO A 30 -3.82 6.00 -3.41
C PRO A 30 -4.72 5.13 -2.51
N LEU A 31 -4.17 4.59 -1.43
CA LEU A 31 -4.92 3.72 -0.52
C LEU A 31 -6.09 4.47 0.11
N ARG A 32 -5.87 5.71 0.56
CA ARG A 32 -6.86 6.55 1.23
C ARG A 32 -7.97 7.03 0.31
N GLN A 33 -7.80 6.91 -1.01
CA GLN A 33 -8.91 7.06 -1.95
C GLN A 33 -9.93 5.91 -1.83
N LEU A 34 -9.47 4.71 -1.43
CA LEU A 34 -10.31 3.53 -1.23
C LEU A 34 -10.71 3.33 0.23
N ARG A 35 -9.86 3.76 1.17
CA ARG A 35 -10.03 3.66 2.63
C ARG A 35 -9.65 4.98 3.30
N PRO A 36 -10.50 6.01 3.29
CA PRO A 36 -10.17 7.34 3.82
C PRO A 36 -9.78 7.35 5.31
N ASP A 37 -10.28 6.36 6.05
CA ASP A 37 -10.03 6.12 7.48
C ASP A 37 -8.62 5.56 7.78
N PHE A 38 -7.87 5.13 6.76
CA PHE A 38 -6.57 4.53 6.96
C PHE A 38 -5.48 5.55 7.33
N PRO A 39 -4.49 5.17 8.16
CA PRO A 39 -3.39 6.06 8.51
C PRO A 39 -2.55 6.50 7.30
N GLU A 40 -2.26 7.80 7.22
CA GLU A 40 -1.44 8.38 6.15
C GLU A 40 -0.03 7.78 6.06
N LYS A 41 0.57 7.49 7.22
CA LYS A 41 1.89 6.86 7.29
C LYS A 41 1.91 5.49 6.61
N VAL A 42 0.85 4.71 6.77
CA VAL A 42 0.72 3.37 6.14
C VAL A 42 0.58 3.50 4.63
N GLU A 43 -0.20 4.47 4.15
CA GLU A 43 -0.28 4.78 2.72
C GLU A 43 1.10 5.13 2.15
N ALA A 44 1.87 6.00 2.82
CA ALA A 44 3.19 6.40 2.36
C ALA A 44 4.13 5.19 2.17
N VAL A 45 4.15 4.26 3.14
CA VAL A 45 4.94 3.02 3.05
C VAL A 45 4.52 2.18 1.84
N LEU A 46 3.20 2.00 1.63
CA LEU A 46 2.71 1.22 0.49
C LEU A 46 3.01 1.88 -0.85
N MET A 47 2.91 3.20 -0.95
CA MET A 47 3.25 3.94 -2.16
C MET A 47 4.74 3.85 -2.49
N GLN A 48 5.62 3.86 -1.48
CA GLN A 48 7.05 3.62 -1.68
C GLN A 48 7.31 2.19 -2.18
N ALA A 49 6.66 1.19 -1.60
CA ALA A 49 6.79 -0.20 -2.05
C ALA A 49 6.29 -0.40 -3.50
N LEU A 50 5.29 0.38 -3.93
CA LEU A 50 4.69 0.33 -5.27
C LEU A 50 5.38 1.25 -6.30
N ASN A 51 6.47 1.92 -5.94
CA ASN A 51 7.14 2.86 -6.84
C ASN A 51 7.56 2.19 -8.16
N ALA A 52 7.40 2.87 -9.29
CA ALA A 52 7.87 2.34 -10.58
C ALA A 52 9.39 2.17 -10.61
N ASP A 53 10.12 3.09 -9.97
CA ASP A 53 11.57 3.05 -9.87
C ASP A 53 12.00 2.07 -8.76
N PRO A 54 12.67 0.95 -9.09
CA PRO A 54 13.13 -0.02 -8.09
C PRO A 54 14.08 0.60 -7.06
N ALA A 55 14.87 1.62 -7.42
CA ALA A 55 15.81 2.28 -6.51
C ALA A 55 15.09 3.11 -5.42
N LYS A 56 13.82 3.47 -5.65
CA LYS A 56 12.98 4.19 -4.68
C LYS A 56 12.18 3.26 -3.78
N ARG A 57 12.18 1.95 -4.04
CA ARG A 57 11.51 0.96 -3.20
C ARG A 57 12.36 0.65 -1.96
N TYR A 58 11.77 -0.12 -1.05
CA TYR A 58 12.53 -0.75 0.01
C TYR A 58 13.56 -1.73 -0.58
N PRO A 59 14.78 -1.78 -0.03
CA PRO A 59 15.85 -2.62 -0.56
C PRO A 59 15.56 -4.12 -0.47
N ASN A 60 14.70 -4.51 0.48
CA ASN A 60 14.26 -5.88 0.67
C ASN A 60 12.90 -5.92 1.41
N THR A 61 12.34 -7.12 1.54
CA THR A 61 11.05 -7.36 2.20
C THR A 61 11.10 -7.11 3.70
N LEU A 62 12.25 -7.29 4.36
CA LEU A 62 12.41 -7.05 5.79
C LEU A 62 12.29 -5.56 6.12
N GLU A 63 12.97 -4.70 5.35
CA GLU A 63 12.90 -3.24 5.52
C GLU A 63 11.50 -2.71 5.21
N PHE A 64 10.82 -3.26 4.21
CA PHE A 64 9.41 -2.96 3.97
C PHE A 64 8.52 -3.35 5.17
N GLY A 65 8.69 -4.56 5.70
CA GLY A 65 7.91 -5.04 6.85
C GLY A 65 8.11 -4.18 8.09
N ARG A 66 9.35 -3.80 8.40
CA ARG A 66 9.69 -2.90 9.51
C ARG A 66 9.00 -1.55 9.37
N ALA A 67 9.15 -0.90 8.21
CA ALA A 67 8.51 0.38 7.94
C ALA A 67 6.98 0.29 8.05
N LEU A 68 6.39 -0.83 7.61
CA LEU A 68 4.95 -1.03 7.69
C LEU A 68 4.46 -1.17 9.14
N VAL A 69 5.16 -1.92 9.99
CA VAL A 69 4.84 -2.06 11.42
C VAL A 69 5.00 -0.73 12.16
N GLU A 70 6.09 -0.01 11.89
CA GLU A 70 6.33 1.31 12.49
C GLU A 70 5.25 2.32 12.07
N ALA A 71 4.90 2.37 10.78
CA ALA A 71 3.87 3.24 10.26
C ALA A 71 2.47 2.91 10.78
N TRP A 72 2.22 1.63 11.10
CA TRP A 72 0.99 1.19 11.75
C TRP A 72 0.91 1.65 13.21
N GLY A 73 2.04 2.03 13.82
CA GLY A 73 2.13 2.40 15.23
C GLY A 73 2.33 1.18 16.11
N GLY A 74 3.35 0.36 15.79
CA GLY A 74 3.79 -0.77 16.63
C GLY A 74 3.69 -0.42 18.11
N ASP A 75 2.72 -1.08 18.77
CA ASP A 75 2.27 -1.03 20.18
C ASP A 75 0.77 -0.76 20.38
N ASP A 76 0.02 -0.33 19.35
CA ASP A 76 -1.46 -0.23 19.41
C ASP A 76 -2.14 -1.59 19.07
N GLU A 77 -1.93 -2.63 19.88
CA GLU A 77 -2.63 -3.93 19.76
C GLU A 77 -4.17 -3.75 19.81
N GLU A 78 -4.63 -2.70 20.49
CA GLU A 78 -6.03 -2.33 20.66
C GLU A 78 -6.68 -1.82 19.36
N ARG A 79 -5.93 -1.13 18.49
CA ARG A 79 -6.42 -0.73 17.15
C ARG A 79 -6.54 -1.91 16.20
N LEU A 80 -5.59 -2.85 16.22
CA LEU A 80 -5.64 -4.03 15.36
C LEU A 80 -6.89 -4.89 15.65
N ARG A 81 -7.29 -4.99 16.92
CA ARG A 81 -8.52 -5.68 17.34
C ARG A 81 -9.80 -4.99 16.86
N GLY A 82 -9.78 -3.67 16.66
CA GLY A 82 -10.93 -2.91 16.16
C GLY A 82 -11.22 -3.13 14.66
N TYR A 83 -10.20 -3.47 13.87
CA TYR A 83 -10.32 -3.64 12.41
C TYR A 83 -10.52 -5.10 11.96
N LEU A 84 -10.28 -6.09 12.83
CA LEU A 84 -10.45 -7.52 12.55
C LEU A 84 -11.77 -8.10 13.09
N LYS A 85 -12.72 -7.25 13.48
CA LYS A 85 -14.10 -7.66 13.81
C LYS A 85 -15.01 -7.60 12.59
#